data_AF-A0A7C5TB91-F1
#
_entry.id   AF-A0A7C5TB91-F1
#
_cell.length_a   1.000
_cell.length_b   1.000
_cell.length_c   1.000
_cell.angle_alpha   90.00
_cell.angle_beta   90.00
_cell.angle_gamma   90.00
#
_symmetry.space_group_name_H-M   'P 1'
#
loop_
_entity.id
_entity.type
_entity.pdbx_description
1 polymer ?
#
loop_
_entity_poly.entity_id
_entity_poly.type
_entity_poly.pdbx_seq_one_letter_code
_entity_poly.pdbx_strand_id
1 'polypeptide(L)'
;MSFNDKISKALASTLRYLDNAVSALRKGDENAFSNDVWYVAAELEYALFLFLLAFGDERNTQRPKPNPETINPSTDRVILKIRELVEEAQNFLMKGDLSNAHKHVYLARHYMFKVQESLDKKKTRNTGRKG
;
A
#
# COMPACT_ATOMS: atom_id res chain seq x y z
N MET A 1 2.02 -22.49 -8.26
CA MET A 1 2.54 -21.51 -7.30
C MET A 1 1.57 -21.39 -6.15
N SER A 2 2.06 -21.46 -4.91
CA SER A 2 1.24 -21.31 -3.71
C SER A 2 0.72 -19.87 -3.59
N PHE A 3 -0.33 -19.64 -2.78
CA PHE A 3 -0.77 -18.27 -2.49
C PHE A 3 0.34 -17.46 -1.81
N ASN A 4 1.14 -18.08 -0.93
CA ASN A 4 2.27 -17.42 -0.26
C ASN A 4 3.31 -16.90 -1.27
N ASP A 5 3.63 -17.68 -2.32
CA ASP A 5 4.56 -17.24 -3.37
C ASP A 5 4.02 -16.02 -4.12
N LYS A 6 2.72 -16.02 -4.41
CA LYS A 6 2.05 -14.91 -5.11
C LYS A 6 1.99 -13.66 -4.24
N ILE A 7 1.68 -13.81 -2.95
CA ILE A 7 1.68 -12.71 -1.97
C ILE A 7 3.09 -12.13 -1.88
N SER A 8 4.11 -12.97 -1.70
CA SER A 8 5.51 -12.53 -1.61
C SER A 8 5.92 -11.70 -2.84
N LYS A 9 5.56 -12.14 -4.05
CA LYS A 9 5.79 -11.40 -5.30
C LYS A 9 5.06 -10.06 -5.37
N ALA A 10 3.81 -10.00 -4.93
CA ALA A 10 3.04 -8.75 -4.87
C ALA A 10 3.69 -7.76 -3.90
N LEU A 11 4.15 -8.22 -2.73
CA LEU A 11 4.86 -7.37 -1.76
C LEU A 11 6.22 -6.88 -2.30
N ALA A 12 6.97 -7.73 -3.00
CA ALA A 12 8.21 -7.32 -3.66
C ALA A 12 7.95 -6.26 -4.76
N SER A 13 6.88 -6.43 -5.54
CA SER A 13 6.47 -5.45 -6.55
C SER A 13 6.06 -4.13 -5.93
N THR A 14 5.34 -4.19 -4.80
CA THR A 14 4.94 -3.03 -3.98
C THR A 14 6.17 -2.21 -3.57
N LEU A 15 7.22 -2.86 -3.03
CA LEU A 15 8.47 -2.17 -2.64
C LEU A 15 9.16 -1.52 -3.83
N ARG A 16 9.23 -2.22 -4.97
CA ARG A 16 9.82 -1.67 -6.20
C ARG A 16 9.07 -0.43 -6.69
N TYR A 17 7.75 -0.45 -6.70
CA TYR A 17 6.97 0.73 -7.10
C TYR A 17 7.10 1.87 -6.08
N LEU A 18 7.27 1.59 -4.78
CA LEU A 18 7.58 2.60 -3.77
C LEU A 18 8.95 3.25 -4.03
N ASP A 19 9.98 2.47 -4.39
CA ASP A 19 11.30 3.01 -4.78
C ASP A 19 11.21 3.92 -6.01
N ASN A 20 10.41 3.53 -7.00
CA ASN A 20 10.15 4.34 -8.19
C ASN A 20 9.42 5.64 -7.83
N ALA A 21 8.38 5.57 -7.00
CA ALA A 21 7.62 6.73 -6.56
C ALA A 21 8.52 7.75 -5.84
N VAL A 22 9.37 7.30 -4.89
CA VAL A 22 10.33 8.18 -4.22
C VAL A 22 11.30 8.82 -5.22
N SER A 23 11.76 8.05 -6.20
CA SER A 23 12.66 8.55 -7.25
C SER A 23 11.98 9.59 -8.14
N ALA A 24 10.73 9.37 -8.53
CA ALA A 24 9.93 10.30 -9.33
C ALA A 24 9.67 11.61 -8.55
N LEU A 25 9.33 11.50 -7.26
CA LEU A 25 9.12 12.65 -6.40
C LEU A 25 10.37 13.53 -6.28
N ARG A 26 11.55 12.92 -6.11
CA ARG A 26 12.84 13.63 -6.07
C ARG A 26 13.18 14.33 -7.39
N LYS A 27 12.71 13.79 -8.52
CA LYS A 27 12.88 14.37 -9.86
C LYS A 27 11.81 15.43 -10.19
N GLY A 28 10.80 15.60 -9.34
CA GLY A 28 9.66 16.47 -9.61
C GLY A 28 8.71 15.93 -10.70
N ASP A 29 8.80 14.64 -11.04
CA ASP A 29 7.94 14.03 -12.05
C ASP A 29 6.62 13.58 -11.40
N GLU A 30 5.64 14.49 -11.38
CA GLU A 30 4.35 14.26 -10.74
C GLU A 30 3.53 13.15 -11.41
N ASN A 31 3.68 12.97 -12.73
CA ASN A 31 2.94 11.94 -13.48
C ASN A 31 3.49 10.55 -13.17
N ALA A 32 4.81 10.38 -13.21
CA ALA A 32 5.45 9.13 -12.83
C ALA A 32 5.15 8.80 -11.36
N PHE A 33 5.25 9.78 -10.47
CA PHE A 33 4.91 9.62 -9.06
C PHE A 33 3.45 9.12 -8.89
N SER A 34 2.50 9.77 -9.56
CA SER A 34 1.10 9.37 -9.48
C SER A 34 0.88 7.94 -10.02
N ASN A 35 1.52 7.58 -11.13
CA ASN A 35 1.39 6.24 -11.72
C ASN A 35 1.93 5.16 -10.78
N ASP A 36 3.12 5.37 -10.21
CA ASP A 36 3.71 4.42 -9.26
C ASP A 36 2.83 4.26 -8.01
N VAL A 37 2.25 5.36 -7.48
CA VAL A 37 1.28 5.31 -6.36
C VAL A 37 0.09 4.41 -6.69
N TRP A 38 -0.45 4.48 -7.91
CA TRP A 38 -1.54 3.60 -8.34
C TRP A 38 -1.12 2.13 -8.44
N TYR A 39 0.09 1.86 -8.92
CA TYR A 39 0.62 0.49 -8.95
C TYR A 39 0.84 -0.09 -7.55
N VAL A 40 1.38 0.70 -6.61
CA VAL A 40 1.51 0.27 -5.20
C VAL A 40 0.13 -0.09 -4.63
N ALA A 41 -0.89 0.74 -4.88
CA ALA A 41 -2.25 0.47 -4.40
C ALA A 41 -2.82 -0.83 -5.01
N ALA A 42 -2.61 -1.06 -6.30
CA ALA A 42 -3.08 -2.25 -7.00
C ALA A 42 -2.42 -3.54 -6.47
N GLU A 43 -1.09 -3.53 -6.26
CA GLU A 43 -0.37 -4.68 -5.71
C GLU A 43 -0.79 -5.00 -4.27
N LEU A 44 -1.05 -3.97 -3.44
CA LEU A 44 -1.56 -4.15 -2.08
C LEU A 44 -2.96 -4.77 -2.07
N GLU A 45 -3.88 -4.31 -2.94
CA GLU A 45 -5.21 -4.93 -3.09
C GLU A 45 -5.13 -6.36 -3.60
N TYR A 46 -4.24 -6.62 -4.56
CA TYR A 46 -4.01 -7.97 -5.05
C TYR A 46 -3.49 -8.91 -3.95
N ALA A 47 -2.55 -8.45 -3.13
CA ALA A 47 -2.07 -9.20 -1.96
C ALA A 47 -3.21 -9.48 -0.96
N LEU A 48 -4.05 -8.49 -0.64
CA LEU A 48 -5.22 -8.67 0.24
C LEU A 48 -6.20 -9.70 -0.33
N PHE A 49 -6.47 -9.66 -1.63
CA PHE A 49 -7.29 -10.67 -2.29
C PHE A 49 -6.69 -12.08 -2.16
N LEU A 50 -5.39 -12.23 -2.36
CA LEU A 50 -4.71 -13.51 -2.18
C LEU A 50 -4.74 -14.00 -0.73
N PHE A 51 -4.67 -13.11 0.26
CA PHE A 51 -4.87 -13.48 1.67
C PHE A 51 -6.26 -14.06 1.89
N LEU A 52 -7.32 -13.43 1.36
CA LEU A 52 -8.68 -13.96 1.45
C LEU A 52 -8.75 -15.38 0.89
N LEU A 53 -8.12 -15.64 -0.27
CA LEU A 53 -8.07 -16.98 -0.86
C LEU A 53 -7.24 -17.97 -0.03
N ALA A 54 -6.11 -17.52 0.53
CA ALA A 54 -5.22 -18.36 1.34
C ALA A 54 -5.84 -18.78 2.67
N PHE A 55 -6.77 -17.99 3.18
CA PHE A 55 -7.46 -18.25 4.44
C PHE A 55 -8.67 -19.18 4.31
N GLY A 56 -9.20 -19.38 3.09
CA GLY A 56 -10.33 -20.26 2.83
C GLY A 56 -11.66 -19.76 3.42
N ASP A 57 -12.64 -20.68 3.49
CA ASP A 57 -14.00 -20.43 4.01
C ASP A 57 -14.05 -20.28 5.54
N GLU A 58 -12.97 -20.71 6.21
CA GLU A 58 -12.72 -20.35 7.59
C GLU A 58 -12.20 -18.90 7.64
N ARG A 59 -13.11 -17.93 7.72
CA ARG A 59 -13.05 -16.95 8.82
C ARG A 59 -14.14 -15.87 8.80
N ASN A 60 -14.78 -15.77 9.96
CA ASN A 60 -14.99 -14.53 10.70
C ASN A 60 -13.67 -13.73 10.83
N THR A 61 -13.18 -13.10 9.76
CA THR A 61 -12.07 -12.16 9.88
C THR A 61 -12.63 -10.84 10.39
N GLN A 62 -12.50 -10.58 11.69
CA GLN A 62 -12.60 -9.22 12.20
C GLN A 62 -11.61 -8.36 11.43
N ARG A 63 -12.11 -7.56 10.48
CA ARG A 63 -11.28 -6.55 9.81
C ARG A 63 -10.71 -5.67 10.91
N PRO A 64 -9.38 -5.57 11.06
CA PRO A 64 -8.81 -4.67 12.05
C PRO A 64 -9.38 -3.28 11.76
N LYS A 65 -10.06 -2.65 12.72
CA LYS A 65 -10.41 -1.24 12.54
C LYS A 65 -9.08 -0.49 12.46
N PRO A 66 -8.76 0.17 11.35
CA PRO A 66 -7.59 1.04 11.34
C PRO A 66 -7.90 2.14 12.35
N ASN A 67 -7.03 2.33 13.35
CA ASN A 67 -7.03 3.52 14.18
C ASN A 67 -5.88 4.41 13.69
N PRO A 68 -6.06 5.13 12.56
CA PRO A 68 -5.07 6.08 12.15
C PRO A 68 -5.13 7.26 13.11
N GLU A 69 -4.18 7.38 14.02
CA GLU A 69 -3.95 8.65 14.69
C GLU A 69 -3.88 9.75 13.63
N THR A 70 -4.73 10.77 13.82
CA THR A 70 -4.90 11.93 12.97
C THR A 70 -3.67 12.83 13.04
N ILE A 71 -2.58 12.36 12.47
CA ILE A 71 -1.45 13.19 12.09
C ILE A 71 -1.47 13.16 10.58
N ASN A 72 -1.61 14.33 9.95
CA ASN A 72 -1.58 14.51 8.50
C ASN A 72 -0.10 14.54 8.09
N PRO A 73 0.55 13.39 7.82
CA PRO A 73 1.99 13.35 7.64
C PRO A 73 2.28 13.85 6.22
N SER A 74 3.44 14.46 6.01
CA SER A 74 3.90 14.69 4.64
C SER A 74 3.89 13.38 3.85
N THR A 75 3.64 13.45 2.54
CA THR A 75 3.58 12.29 1.64
C THR A 75 4.78 11.35 1.84
N ASP A 76 5.98 11.90 2.05
CA ASP A 76 7.20 11.15 2.34
C ASP A 76 7.09 10.27 3.58
N ARG A 77 6.55 10.80 4.68
CA ARG A 77 6.37 10.05 5.94
C ARG A 77 5.36 8.92 5.76
N VAL A 78 4.31 9.15 4.96
CA VAL A 78 3.32 8.11 4.67
C VAL A 78 3.96 7.00 3.81
N ILE A 79 4.73 7.36 2.78
CA ILE A 79 5.44 6.40 1.92
C ILE A 79 6.43 5.55 2.72
N LEU A 80 7.21 6.17 3.62
CA LEU A 80 8.10 5.43 4.52
C LEU A 80 7.32 4.46 5.41
N LYS A 81 6.17 4.88 5.96
CA LYS A 81 5.36 4.00 6.78
C LYS A 81 4.80 2.81 6.00
N ILE A 82 4.38 3.02 4.76
CA ILE A 82 3.91 1.94 3.89
C ILE A 82 5.04 0.93 3.62
N ARG A 83 6.27 1.41 3.37
CA ARG A 83 7.44 0.53 3.20
C ARG A 83 7.68 -0.34 4.42
N GLU A 84 7.77 0.26 5.61
CA GLU A 84 7.97 -0.48 6.87
C GLU A 84 6.94 -1.60 7.03
N LEU A 85 5.65 -1.29 6.82
CA LEU A 85 4.57 -2.27 6.93
C LEU A 85 4.69 -3.41 5.91
N VAL A 86 5.14 -3.12 4.69
CA VAL A 86 5.33 -4.14 3.64
C VAL A 86 6.52 -5.05 3.96
N GLU A 87 7.63 -4.49 4.45
CA GLU A 87 8.80 -5.24 4.89
C GLU A 87 8.46 -6.14 6.10
N GLU A 88 7.71 -5.61 7.07
CA GLU A 88 7.17 -6.39 8.20
C GLU A 88 6.25 -7.52 7.70
N ALA A 89 5.37 -7.25 6.73
CA ALA A 89 4.50 -8.27 6.16
C ALA A 89 5.29 -9.41 5.49
N GLN A 90 6.37 -9.10 4.78
CA GLN A 90 7.26 -10.12 4.21
C GLN A 90 7.92 -10.96 5.31
N ASN A 91 8.38 -10.33 6.39
CA ASN A 91 8.96 -11.02 7.54
C ASN A 91 7.96 -11.98 8.22
N PHE A 92 6.70 -11.57 8.40
CA PHE A 92 5.65 -12.45 8.92
C PHE A 92 5.34 -13.61 7.98
N LEU A 93 5.29 -13.34 6.67
CA LEU A 93 5.05 -14.37 5.66
C LEU A 93 6.14 -15.45 5.68
N MET A 94 7.42 -15.06 5.80
CA MET A 94 8.55 -15.99 5.93
C MET A 94 8.47 -16.85 7.20
N LYS A 95 7.89 -16.32 8.28
CA LYS A 95 7.66 -17.04 9.54
C LYS A 95 6.39 -17.91 9.53
N GLY A 96 5.63 -17.91 8.43
CA GLY A 96 4.35 -18.63 8.32
C GLY A 96 3.18 -17.93 9.02
N ASP A 97 3.36 -16.71 9.54
CA ASP A 97 2.34 -15.95 10.25
C ASP A 97 1.48 -15.14 9.27
N LEU A 98 0.56 -15.83 8.60
CA LEU A 98 -0.31 -15.22 7.60
C LEU A 98 -1.25 -14.15 8.20
N SER A 99 -1.65 -14.30 9.46
CA SER A 99 -2.55 -13.35 10.13
C SER A 99 -1.88 -11.99 10.31
N ASN A 100 -0.66 -11.96 10.85
CA ASN A 100 0.08 -10.72 10.99
C ASN A 100 0.52 -10.16 9.63
N ALA A 101 0.92 -11.01 8.68
CA ALA A 101 1.23 -10.54 7.33
C ALA A 101 0.02 -9.81 6.70
N HIS A 102 -1.17 -10.39 6.76
CA HIS A 102 -2.41 -9.77 6.30
C HIS A 102 -2.71 -8.43 6.99
N LYS A 103 -2.57 -8.38 8.33
CA LYS A 103 -2.79 -7.15 9.11
C LYS A 103 -1.90 -6.00 8.63
N HIS A 104 -0.63 -6.26 8.37
CA HIS A 104 0.33 -5.23 7.95
C HIS A 104 0.05 -4.75 6.52
N VAL A 105 -0.31 -5.66 5.60
CA VAL A 105 -0.75 -5.28 4.25
C VAL A 105 -2.03 -4.46 4.27
N TYR A 106 -2.99 -4.82 5.14
CA TYR A 106 -4.23 -4.05 5.33
C TYR A 106 -3.94 -2.63 5.81
N LEU A 107 -3.04 -2.46 6.78
CA LEU A 107 -2.61 -1.14 7.25
C LEU A 107 -1.88 -0.36 6.15
N ALA A 108 -0.97 -0.99 5.40
CA ALA A 108 -0.25 -0.38 4.30
C ALA A 108 -1.23 0.16 3.24
N ARG A 109 -2.26 -0.63 2.90
CA ARG A 109 -3.31 -0.22 1.97
C ARG A 109 -4.11 0.98 2.48
N HIS A 110 -4.38 1.01 3.78
CA HIS A 110 -5.07 2.11 4.43
C HIS A 110 -4.26 3.41 4.39
N TYR A 111 -2.95 3.36 4.66
CA TYR A 111 -2.07 4.51 4.48
C TYR A 111 -1.98 4.94 3.01
N MET A 112 -1.97 3.99 2.07
CA MET A 112 -1.95 4.30 0.65
C MET A 112 -3.17 5.10 0.18
N PHE A 113 -4.36 4.84 0.75
CA PHE A 113 -5.54 5.67 0.48
C PHE A 113 -5.31 7.16 0.80
N LYS A 114 -4.58 7.48 1.87
CA LYS A 114 -4.26 8.88 2.22
C LYS A 114 -3.38 9.57 1.19
N VAL A 115 -2.44 8.82 0.59
CA VAL A 115 -1.58 9.33 -0.50
C VAL A 115 -2.42 9.61 -1.74
N GLN A 116 -3.28 8.66 -2.13
CA GLN A 116 -4.19 8.80 -3.26
C GLN A 116 -5.16 9.99 -3.09
N GLU A 117 -5.77 10.15 -1.91
CA GLU A 117 -6.63 11.31 -1.63
C GLU A 117 -5.89 12.64 -1.78
N SER A 118 -4.62 12.69 -1.37
CA SER A 118 -3.81 13.91 -1.46
C SER A 118 -3.51 14.28 -2.92
N LEU A 119 -3.28 13.28 -3.77
CA LEU A 119 -3.12 13.46 -5.21
C LEU A 119 -4.41 13.98 -5.87
N ASP A 120 -5.57 13.40 -5.54
CA ASP A 120 -6.86 13.81 -6.09
C ASP A 120 -7.24 15.24 -5.67
N LYS A 121 -6.98 15.60 -4.41
CA LYS A 121 -7.15 16.98 -3.90
C LYS A 121 -6.26 17.98 -4.63
N LYS A 122 -5.04 17.58 -5.02
CA LYS A 122 -4.13 18.43 -5.81
C LYS A 122 -4.64 18.60 -7.25
N LYS A 123 -5.13 17.52 -7.86
CA LYS A 123 -5.67 17.53 -9.23
C LYS A 123 -6.89 18.44 -9.36
N THR A 124 -7.84 18.33 -8.43
CA THR A 124 -9.08 19.17 -8.41
C THR A 124 -8.79 20.66 -8.22
N ARG A 125 -7.81 21.02 -7.38
CA ARG A 125 -7.34 22.42 -7.23
C ARG A 125 -6.72 22.97 -8.52
N ASN A 126 -5.97 22.15 -9.26
CA ASN A 126 -5.34 22.58 -10.50
C ASN A 126 -6.34 22.73 -11.66
N THR A 127 -7.43 21.97 -11.67
CA THR A 127 -8.50 22.11 -12.69
C THR A 127 -9.44 23.28 -12.41
N GLY A 128 -9.68 23.63 -11.14
CA GLY A 128 -10.54 24.76 -10.75
C GLY A 128 -9.92 26.15 -10.91
N ARG A 129 -8.60 26.24 -11.17
CA ARG A 129 -7.85 27.49 -11.36
C ARG A 129 -7.71 27.93 -12.82
N LYS A 130 -8.30 27.19 -13.76
CA LYS A 130 -8.28 27.46 -15.21
C LYS A 130 -9.59 28.08 -15.73
N GLY A 131 -10.43 28.64 -14.85
CA GLY A 131 -11.69 29.31 -15.20
C GLY A 131 -11.59 30.81 -14.99
#